data_AF-A0A3B3WP22-F1
#
_entry.id   AF-A0A3B3WP22-F1
#
_cell.length_a   1.000
_cell.length_b   1.000
_cell.length_c   1.000
_cell.angle_alpha   90.00
_cell.angle_beta   90.00
_cell.angle_gamma   90.00
#
_symmetry.space_group_name_H-M   'P 1'
#
loop_
_entity.id
_entity.type
_entity.pdbx_description
1 polymer ?
#
loop_
_entity_poly.entity_id
_entity_poly.type
_entity_poly.pdbx_seq_one_letter_code
_entity_poly.pdbx_strand_id
1 'polypeptide(L)'
;MFARTSALVFSPQGQVRNMATLKDTIRLKSIKNIQKITKSMKMVAAAKYARAERQLKPARVYGTGALLYEKADIKAPEDKASKHLIVGVTSDRGLCGAIHSGVAKTIKNEIANLTGAGKEVMVINVGDKLRGLLYTHGKHILLNCKEVGRKPPNFGDASVIAAELLDSGYEFDKGSIIFNRF
;
A
#
# COMPACT_ATOMS: atom_id res chain seq x y z
N MET A 1 82.54 30.71 -5.59
CA MET A 1 81.95 31.09 -4.29
C MET A 1 80.75 31.98 -4.61
N PHE A 2 79.47 31.66 -4.44
CA PHE A 2 78.74 30.67 -3.64
C PHE A 2 77.44 30.30 -4.39
N ALA A 3 77.11 29.01 -4.46
CA ALA A 3 75.79 28.54 -4.89
C ALA A 3 74.80 28.71 -3.73
N ARG A 4 73.69 29.43 -3.94
CA ARG A 4 72.60 29.52 -2.97
C ARG A 4 71.64 28.35 -3.20
N THR A 5 71.73 27.34 -2.34
CA THR A 5 70.76 26.27 -2.19
C THR A 5 69.44 26.87 -1.71
N SER A 6 68.43 26.91 -2.58
CA SER A 6 67.07 27.27 -2.17
C SER A 6 66.42 26.04 -1.53
N ALA A 7 66.23 26.09 -0.22
CA ALA A 7 65.52 25.05 0.51
C ALA A 7 64.04 25.05 0.09
N LEU A 8 63.60 23.94 -0.51
CA LEU A 8 62.18 23.67 -0.76
C LEU A 8 61.47 23.53 0.60
N VAL A 9 60.77 24.58 1.01
CA VAL A 9 59.86 24.54 2.16
C VAL A 9 58.65 23.71 1.75
N PHE A 10 58.61 22.46 2.21
CA PHE A 10 57.41 21.62 2.12
C PHE A 10 56.32 22.24 3.00
N SER A 11 55.38 22.95 2.37
CA SER A 11 54.15 23.37 3.04
C SER A 11 53.26 22.14 3.17
N PRO A 12 52.90 21.69 4.40
CA PRO A 12 51.88 20.68 4.52
C PRO A 12 50.58 21.31 4.01
N GLN A 13 50.06 20.83 2.87
CA GLN A 13 48.69 21.07 2.48
C GLN A 13 47.81 20.49 3.58
N GLY A 14 47.49 21.31 4.58
CA GLY A 14 46.48 21.00 5.58
C GLY A 14 45.20 20.70 4.81
N GLN A 15 44.80 19.44 4.81
CA GLN A 15 43.50 19.04 4.30
C GLN A 15 42.44 19.78 5.12
N VAL A 16 41.88 20.84 4.53
CA VAL A 16 40.85 21.65 5.16
C VAL A 16 39.64 20.76 5.38
N ARG A 17 39.40 20.40 6.64
CA ARG A 17 38.25 19.60 7.05
C ARG A 17 36.99 20.40 6.74
N ASN A 18 36.15 19.85 5.86
CA ASN A 18 34.71 20.11 5.74
C ASN A 18 34.27 21.58 5.64
N MET A 19 34.60 22.28 4.55
CA MET A 19 33.72 23.38 4.10
C MET A 19 32.61 22.79 3.24
N ALA A 20 31.36 23.12 3.58
CA ALA A 20 30.21 22.85 2.71
C ALA A 20 30.51 23.44 1.33
N THR A 21 30.72 22.58 0.36
CA THR A 21 31.06 23.02 -0.99
C THR A 21 29.83 23.68 -1.62
N LEU A 22 30.00 24.53 -2.64
CA LEU A 22 28.87 25.11 -3.38
C LEU A 22 27.86 24.03 -3.85
N LYS A 23 28.29 22.77 -4.02
CA LYS A 23 27.44 21.62 -4.32
C LYS A 23 26.48 21.25 -3.18
N ASP A 24 26.85 21.43 -1.92
CA ASP A 24 25.98 21.16 -0.75
C ASP A 24 24.81 22.15 -0.66
N THR A 25 24.99 23.37 -1.19
CA THR A 25 23.91 24.37 -1.27
C THR A 25 22.78 23.93 -2.20
N ILE A 26 23.09 23.16 -3.25
CA ILE A 26 22.09 22.58 -4.18
C ILE A 26 21.22 21.55 -3.43
N ARG A 27 21.84 20.71 -2.58
CA ARG A 27 21.12 19.74 -1.74
C ARG A 27 20.17 20.45 -0.76
N LEU A 28 20.62 21.54 -0.13
CA LEU A 28 19.78 22.35 0.75
C LEU A 28 18.56 22.95 0.03
N LYS A 29 18.75 23.44 -1.20
CA LYS A 29 17.64 23.93 -2.04
C LYS A 29 16.63 22.83 -2.36
N SER A 30 17.11 21.63 -2.70
CA SER A 30 16.26 20.45 -2.94
C SER A 30 15.45 20.04 -1.71
N ILE A 31 16.09 19.95 -0.53
CA ILE A 31 15.41 19.62 0.73
C ILE A 31 14.34 20.65 1.07
N LYS A 32 14.63 21.95 0.93
CA LYS A 32 13.64 23.02 1.14
C LYS A 32 12.45 22.90 0.18
N ASN A 33 12.68 22.51 -1.08
CA ASN A 33 11.60 22.28 -2.04
C ASN A 33 10.76 21.06 -1.66
N ILE A 34 11.40 19.93 -1.30
CA ILE A 34 10.70 18.73 -0.82
C ILE A 34 9.86 19.08 0.42
N GLN A 35 10.39 19.87 1.37
CA GLN A 35 9.66 20.32 2.56
C GLN A 35 8.42 21.16 2.21
N LYS A 36 8.50 22.04 1.22
CA LYS A 36 7.34 22.82 0.74
C LYS A 36 6.29 21.90 0.11
N ILE A 37 6.72 20.97 -0.74
CA ILE A 37 5.84 20.00 -1.40
C ILE A 37 5.13 19.14 -0.35
N THR A 38 5.85 18.58 0.62
CA THR A 38 5.25 17.73 1.66
C THR A 38 4.30 18.51 2.57
N LYS A 39 4.61 19.77 2.90
CA LYS A 39 3.70 20.64 3.66
C LYS A 39 2.39 20.89 2.91
N SER A 40 2.48 21.18 1.60
CA SER A 40 1.30 21.34 0.76
C SER A 40 0.52 20.02 0.64
N MET A 41 1.20 18.89 0.39
CA MET A 41 0.58 17.58 0.31
C MET A 41 -0.11 17.17 1.62
N LYS A 42 0.44 17.52 2.79
CA LYS A 42 -0.20 17.30 4.09
C LYS A 42 -1.57 17.98 4.17
N MET A 43 -1.65 19.25 3.75
CA MET A 43 -2.92 19.99 3.73
C MET A 43 -3.91 19.41 2.72
N VAL A 44 -3.45 19.05 1.52
CA VAL A 44 -4.29 18.41 0.50
C VAL A 44 -4.80 17.05 0.98
N ALA A 45 -3.96 16.24 1.62
CA ALA A 45 -4.35 14.95 2.17
C ALA A 45 -5.38 15.10 3.31
N ALA A 46 -5.19 16.07 4.21
CA ALA A 46 -6.16 16.36 5.26
C ALA A 46 -7.53 16.77 4.70
N ALA A 47 -7.57 17.63 3.68
CA ALA A 47 -8.82 18.02 3.02
C ALA A 47 -9.51 16.83 2.32
N LYS A 48 -8.74 15.97 1.64
CA LYS A 48 -9.27 14.75 1.01
C LYS A 48 -9.81 13.76 2.03
N TYR A 49 -9.11 13.56 3.15
CA TYR A 49 -9.56 12.71 4.24
C TYR A 49 -10.88 13.21 4.83
N ALA A 50 -10.97 14.50 5.15
CA ALA A 50 -12.21 15.09 5.67
C ALA A 50 -13.39 14.93 4.71
N ARG A 51 -13.15 15.05 3.39
CA ARG A 51 -14.18 14.78 2.36
C ARG A 51 -14.60 13.31 2.36
N ALA A 52 -13.65 12.39 2.39
CA ALA A 52 -13.91 10.95 2.40
C ALA A 52 -14.68 10.52 3.66
N GLU A 53 -14.31 11.06 4.84
CA GLU A 53 -14.98 10.76 6.10
C GLU A 53 -16.45 11.21 6.08
N ARG A 54 -16.74 12.40 5.55
CA ARG A 54 -18.12 12.90 5.39
C ARG A 54 -18.98 11.99 4.50
N GLN A 55 -18.39 11.43 3.45
CA GLN A 55 -19.10 10.50 2.56
C GLN A 55 -19.21 9.09 3.15
N LEU A 56 -18.24 8.68 3.96
CA LEU A 56 -18.24 7.36 4.60
C LEU A 56 -19.29 7.27 5.73
N LYS A 57 -19.54 8.36 6.47
CA LYS A 57 -20.53 8.38 7.57
C LYS A 57 -21.91 7.80 7.20
N PRO A 58 -22.59 8.26 6.14
CA PRO A 58 -23.86 7.66 5.72
C PRO A 58 -23.68 6.25 5.13
N ALA A 59 -22.57 5.99 4.42
CA ALA A 59 -22.29 4.68 3.82
C ALA A 59 -22.09 3.56 4.86
N ARG A 60 -21.59 3.88 6.06
CA ARG A 60 -21.38 2.89 7.15
C ARG A 60 -22.65 2.15 7.53
N VAL A 61 -23.81 2.81 7.46
CA VAL A 61 -25.11 2.21 7.80
C VAL A 61 -25.46 1.05 6.86
N TYR A 62 -25.16 1.18 5.57
CA TYR A 62 -25.34 0.10 4.59
C TYR A 62 -24.42 -1.08 4.86
N GLY A 63 -23.16 -0.81 5.24
CA GLY A 63 -22.21 -1.85 5.63
C GLY A 63 -22.66 -2.64 6.86
N THR A 64 -23.23 -1.97 7.87
CA THR A 64 -23.81 -2.65 9.04
C THR A 64 -25.07 -3.43 8.71
N GLY A 65 -25.82 -3.03 7.67
CA GLY A 65 -26.98 -3.78 7.19
C GLY A 65 -26.62 -5.19 6.70
N ALA A 66 -25.40 -5.40 6.20
CA ALA A 66 -24.91 -6.73 5.83
C ALA A 66 -24.71 -7.66 7.05
N LEU A 67 -24.59 -7.12 8.27
CA LEU A 67 -24.58 -7.93 9.51
C LEU A 67 -25.95 -8.59 9.78
N LEU A 68 -27.00 -8.23 9.04
CA LEU A 68 -28.28 -8.93 9.10
C LEU A 68 -28.12 -10.41 8.71
N TYR A 69 -27.19 -10.74 7.82
CA TYR A 69 -26.91 -12.13 7.44
C TYR A 69 -26.34 -12.95 8.60
N GLU A 70 -25.54 -12.33 9.49
CA GLU A 70 -25.06 -12.98 10.72
C GLU A 70 -26.20 -13.23 11.71
N LYS A 71 -27.19 -12.32 11.78
CA LYS A 71 -28.38 -12.46 12.63
C LYS A 71 -29.44 -13.42 12.06
N ALA A 72 -29.41 -13.67 10.76
CA ALA A 72 -30.35 -14.56 10.09
C ALA A 72 -29.97 -16.05 10.20
N ASP A 73 -28.91 -16.38 10.95
CA ASP A 73 -28.44 -17.74 11.23
C ASP A 73 -28.21 -18.59 9.95
N ILE A 74 -27.91 -17.91 8.85
CA ILE A 74 -27.51 -18.53 7.58
C ILE A 74 -26.08 -19.03 7.78
N LYS A 75 -25.95 -20.21 8.39
CA LYS A 75 -24.67 -20.86 8.61
C LYS A 75 -23.94 -20.99 7.29
N ALA A 76 -22.74 -20.39 7.22
CA ALA A 76 -21.78 -20.75 6.19
C ALA A 76 -21.51 -22.26 6.30
N PRO A 77 -21.28 -23.00 5.20
CA PRO A 77 -20.97 -24.42 5.26
C PRO A 77 -19.68 -24.61 6.08
N GLU A 78 -19.83 -25.04 7.32
CA GLU A 78 -18.71 -25.32 8.21
C GLU A 78 -18.05 -26.62 7.75
N ASP A 79 -16.72 -26.58 7.66
CA ASP A 79 -15.79 -27.73 7.69
C ASP A 79 -15.30 -28.37 6.39
N LYS A 80 -15.77 -28.00 5.20
CA LYS A 80 -15.17 -28.48 3.92
C LYS A 80 -14.84 -27.40 2.90
N ALA A 81 -14.62 -26.17 3.35
CA ALA A 81 -14.12 -25.12 2.46
C ALA A 81 -12.69 -25.45 2.00
N SER A 82 -12.60 -26.01 0.80
CA SER A 82 -11.37 -26.41 0.11
C SER A 82 -10.73 -25.22 -0.59
N LYS A 83 -11.55 -24.27 -1.06
CA LYS A 83 -11.14 -23.07 -1.78
C LYS A 83 -11.47 -21.81 -0.99
N HIS A 84 -10.45 -20.98 -0.77
CA HIS A 84 -10.56 -19.74 -0.03
C HIS A 84 -10.20 -18.54 -0.91
N LEU A 85 -11.06 -17.53 -0.91
CA LEU A 85 -10.84 -16.28 -1.63
C LEU A 85 -10.52 -15.15 -0.65
N ILE A 86 -9.41 -14.45 -0.89
CA ILE A 86 -9.01 -13.29 -0.09
C ILE A 86 -9.11 -12.03 -0.95
N VAL A 87 -9.89 -11.05 -0.53
CA VAL A 87 -9.95 -9.73 -1.17
C VAL A 87 -9.09 -8.76 -0.38
N GLY A 88 -7.95 -8.38 -0.94
CA GLY A 88 -7.03 -7.41 -0.34
C GLY A 88 -7.35 -5.99 -0.81
N VAL A 89 -7.71 -5.09 0.11
CA VAL A 89 -8.06 -3.71 -0.22
C VAL A 89 -6.88 -2.77 0.06
N THR A 90 -6.34 -2.16 -1.00
CA THR A 90 -5.28 -1.15 -0.95
C THR A 90 -5.55 0.02 -1.91
N SER A 91 -4.55 0.88 -2.12
CA SER A 91 -4.64 2.01 -3.05
C SER A 91 -3.55 1.92 -4.12
N ASP A 92 -3.74 2.62 -5.24
CA ASP A 92 -2.72 2.70 -6.30
C ASP A 92 -1.54 3.64 -5.93
N ARG A 93 -1.76 4.58 -5.00
CA ARG A 93 -0.77 5.60 -4.65
C ARG A 93 0.14 5.14 -3.49
N GLY A 94 1.39 5.62 -3.54
CA GLY A 94 2.38 5.42 -2.48
C GLY A 94 2.40 6.57 -1.46
N LEU A 95 3.50 6.66 -0.69
CA LEU A 95 3.74 7.69 0.34
C LEU A 95 2.70 7.69 1.48
N CYS A 96 2.17 6.51 1.81
CA CYS A 96 1.11 6.30 2.80
C CYS A 96 1.60 5.56 4.06
N GLY A 97 2.92 5.54 4.31
CA GLY A 97 3.50 4.80 5.43
C GLY A 97 3.30 3.28 5.30
N ALA A 98 2.95 2.62 6.41
CA ALA A 98 2.85 1.16 6.52
C ALA A 98 1.47 0.58 6.19
N ILE A 99 0.56 1.37 5.61
CA ILE A 99 -0.83 0.97 5.31
C ILE A 99 -0.87 -0.26 4.38
N HIS A 100 -0.12 -0.23 3.29
CA HIS A 100 -0.12 -1.33 2.30
C HIS A 100 0.70 -2.54 2.77
N SER A 101 1.82 -2.28 3.47
CA SER A 101 2.67 -3.36 3.99
C SER A 101 2.00 -4.14 5.12
N GLY A 102 1.18 -3.48 5.95
CA GLY A 102 0.35 -4.14 6.96
C GLY A 102 -0.63 -5.13 6.33
N VAL A 103 -1.42 -4.69 5.36
CA VAL A 103 -2.37 -5.54 4.63
C VAL A 103 -1.67 -6.69 3.93
N ALA A 104 -0.56 -6.43 3.23
CA ALA A 104 0.20 -7.46 2.56
C ALA A 104 0.79 -8.50 3.52
N LYS A 105 1.25 -8.09 4.71
CA LYS A 105 1.75 -9.01 5.74
C LYS A 105 0.63 -9.94 6.24
N THR A 106 -0.55 -9.39 6.52
CA THR A 106 -1.71 -10.19 6.93
C THR A 106 -2.11 -11.19 5.85
N ILE A 107 -2.18 -10.76 4.58
CA ILE A 107 -2.48 -11.65 3.45
C ILE A 107 -1.44 -12.77 3.35
N LYS A 108 -0.14 -12.47 3.45
CA LYS A 108 0.93 -13.49 3.39
C LYS A 108 0.82 -14.52 4.49
N ASN A 109 0.53 -14.07 5.72
CA ASN A 109 0.33 -14.96 6.84
C ASN A 109 -0.90 -15.87 6.62
N GLU A 110 -1.99 -15.31 6.11
CA GLU A 110 -3.21 -16.08 5.83
C GLU A 110 -3.01 -17.11 4.72
N ILE A 111 -2.31 -16.73 3.64
CA ILE A 111 -1.91 -17.67 2.59
C ILE A 111 -1.07 -18.81 3.19
N ALA A 112 -0.09 -18.50 4.04
CA ALA A 112 0.77 -19.52 4.65
C ALA A 112 -0.02 -20.47 5.56
N ASN A 113 -0.92 -19.94 6.38
CA ASN A 113 -1.77 -20.72 7.29
C ASN A 113 -2.71 -21.65 6.52
N LEU A 114 -3.41 -21.13 5.52
CA LEU A 114 -4.38 -21.89 4.74
C LEU A 114 -3.72 -22.91 3.82
N THR A 115 -2.59 -22.55 3.19
CA THR A 115 -1.80 -23.49 2.38
C THR A 115 -1.21 -24.61 3.27
N GLY A 116 -0.77 -24.28 4.49
CA GLY A 116 -0.32 -25.29 5.47
C GLY A 116 -1.44 -26.23 5.91
N ALA A 117 -2.69 -25.76 5.91
CA ALA A 117 -3.88 -26.58 6.13
C ALA A 117 -4.36 -27.34 4.86
N GLY A 118 -3.62 -27.28 3.75
CA GLY A 118 -3.95 -27.97 2.50
C GLY A 118 -5.09 -27.34 1.70
N LYS A 119 -5.44 -26.08 1.95
CA LYS A 119 -6.51 -25.36 1.25
C LYS A 119 -5.95 -24.58 0.06
N GLU A 120 -6.73 -24.50 -1.01
CA GLU A 120 -6.43 -23.65 -2.16
C GLU A 120 -6.78 -22.19 -1.82
N VAL A 121 -5.85 -21.27 -2.03
CA VAL A 121 -6.04 -19.85 -1.72
C VAL A 121 -5.82 -19.02 -2.97
N MET A 122 -6.81 -18.21 -3.30
CA MET A 122 -6.73 -17.18 -4.33
C MET A 122 -6.96 -15.80 -3.74
N VAL A 123 -6.31 -14.80 -4.32
CA VAL A 123 -6.29 -13.42 -3.85
C VAL A 123 -6.73 -12.48 -4.98
N ILE A 124 -7.66 -11.60 -4.66
CA ILE A 124 -8.05 -10.46 -5.50
C ILE A 124 -7.44 -9.22 -4.89
N ASN A 125 -6.64 -8.52 -5.69
CA ASN A 125 -6.02 -7.29 -5.29
C ASN A 125 -6.87 -6.12 -5.77
N VAL A 126 -7.41 -5.35 -4.83
CA VAL A 126 -7.98 -4.03 -5.10
C VAL A 126 -6.88 -3.00 -4.88
N GLY A 127 -6.45 -2.37 -5.97
CA GLY A 127 -5.34 -1.42 -6.02
C GLY A 127 -4.01 -2.05 -6.48
N ASP A 128 -3.20 -1.27 -7.19
CA ASP A 128 -1.97 -1.75 -7.84
C ASP A 128 -0.82 -2.05 -6.85
N LYS A 129 -0.88 -1.53 -5.61
CA LYS A 129 0.23 -1.68 -4.65
C LYS A 129 0.37 -3.10 -4.09
N LEU A 130 -0.72 -3.87 -3.99
CA LEU A 130 -0.62 -5.26 -3.55
C LEU A 130 0.12 -6.14 -4.54
N ARG A 131 -0.01 -5.89 -5.85
CA ARG A 131 0.68 -6.65 -6.89
C ARG A 131 2.19 -6.71 -6.66
N GLY A 132 2.81 -5.57 -6.34
CA GLY A 132 4.24 -5.51 -6.05
C GLY A 132 4.63 -6.16 -4.73
N LEU A 133 3.80 -6.02 -3.69
CA LEU A 133 4.08 -6.56 -2.36
C LEU A 133 3.89 -8.08 -2.27
N LEU A 134 3.00 -8.63 -3.11
CA LEU A 134 2.68 -10.05 -3.22
C LEU A 134 3.38 -10.73 -4.40
N TYR A 135 4.39 -10.09 -5.01
CA TYR A 135 5.10 -10.64 -6.16
C TYR A 135 5.59 -12.09 -5.94
N THR A 136 6.15 -12.38 -4.76
CA THR A 136 6.60 -13.73 -4.38
C THR A 136 5.47 -14.77 -4.31
N HIS A 137 4.23 -14.34 -4.05
CA HIS A 137 3.03 -15.17 -3.98
C HIS A 137 2.15 -15.00 -5.22
N GLY A 138 2.72 -14.59 -6.36
CA GLY A 138 1.99 -14.30 -7.59
C GLY A 138 1.12 -15.44 -8.11
N LYS A 139 1.44 -16.69 -7.76
CA LYS A 139 0.65 -17.89 -8.10
C LYS A 139 -0.75 -17.90 -7.47
N HIS A 140 -0.93 -17.16 -6.37
CA HIS A 140 -2.21 -17.05 -5.67
C HIS A 140 -3.00 -15.82 -6.11
N ILE A 141 -2.50 -14.99 -7.04
CA ILE A 141 -3.21 -13.78 -7.47
C ILE A 141 -4.13 -14.15 -8.64
N LEU A 142 -5.44 -14.04 -8.42
CA LEU A 142 -6.46 -14.29 -9.43
C LEU A 142 -6.70 -13.05 -10.29
N LEU A 143 -7.01 -11.93 -9.63
CA LEU A 143 -7.38 -10.66 -10.28
C LEU A 143 -6.69 -9.48 -9.62
N ASN A 144 -6.49 -8.42 -10.40
CA ASN A 144 -5.87 -7.19 -9.93
C ASN A 144 -6.58 -5.96 -10.48
N CYS A 145 -7.57 -5.49 -9.74
CA CYS A 145 -8.36 -4.31 -10.10
C CYS A 145 -7.55 -3.04 -9.83
N LYS A 146 -7.38 -2.19 -10.84
CA LYS A 146 -6.61 -0.93 -10.77
C LYS A 146 -7.53 0.27 -10.83
N GLU A 147 -7.00 1.44 -10.47
CA GLU A 147 -7.70 2.73 -10.53
C GLU A 147 -8.88 2.90 -9.57
N VAL A 148 -8.97 2.01 -8.58
CA VAL A 148 -9.98 2.06 -7.53
C VAL A 148 -9.54 3.06 -6.45
N GLY A 149 -10.36 4.08 -6.19
CA GLY A 149 -10.11 5.06 -5.11
C GLY A 149 -9.35 6.34 -5.51
N ARG A 150 -9.20 6.65 -6.81
CA ARG A 150 -8.75 8.00 -7.24
C ARG A 150 -9.77 9.08 -6.90
N LYS A 151 -11.04 8.76 -7.11
CA LYS A 151 -12.21 9.46 -6.58
C LYS A 151 -12.73 8.69 -5.38
N PRO A 152 -13.53 9.31 -4.49
CA PRO A 152 -14.21 8.56 -3.45
C PRO A 152 -14.98 7.38 -4.08
N PRO A 153 -14.73 6.14 -3.63
CA PRO A 153 -15.32 4.95 -4.23
C PRO A 153 -16.83 4.97 -4.06
N ASN A 154 -17.54 4.55 -5.10
CA ASN A 154 -19.00 4.43 -5.09
C ASN A 154 -19.41 2.95 -5.22
N PHE A 155 -20.72 2.69 -5.12
CA PHE A 155 -21.24 1.34 -5.27
C PHE A 155 -20.97 0.74 -6.66
N GLY A 156 -21.01 1.55 -7.72
CA GLY A 156 -20.69 1.11 -9.08
C GLY A 156 -19.26 0.58 -9.21
N ASP A 157 -18.27 1.22 -8.59
CA ASP A 157 -16.89 0.72 -8.56
C ASP A 157 -16.83 -0.68 -7.90
N ALA A 158 -17.59 -0.89 -6.82
CA ALA A 158 -17.68 -2.19 -6.15
C ALA A 158 -18.43 -3.24 -7.01
N SER A 159 -19.48 -2.84 -7.72
CA SER A 159 -20.23 -3.72 -8.63
C SER A 159 -19.36 -4.21 -9.78
N VAL A 160 -18.49 -3.37 -10.33
CA VAL A 160 -17.55 -3.76 -11.39
C VAL A 160 -16.56 -4.81 -10.88
N ILE A 161 -16.00 -4.63 -9.68
CA ILE A 161 -15.10 -5.62 -9.06
C ILE A 161 -15.83 -6.94 -8.80
N ALA A 162 -17.07 -6.88 -8.33
CA ALA A 162 -17.90 -8.07 -8.10
C ALA A 162 -18.23 -8.79 -9.41
N ALA A 163 -18.56 -8.06 -10.47
CA ALA A 163 -18.81 -8.63 -11.79
C ALA A 163 -17.54 -9.29 -12.36
N GLU A 164 -16.38 -8.63 -12.28
CA GLU A 164 -15.10 -9.20 -12.73
C GLU A 164 -14.74 -10.49 -11.97
N LEU A 165 -15.07 -10.56 -10.68
CA LEU A 165 -14.93 -11.78 -9.89
C LEU A 165 -15.88 -12.88 -10.39
N LEU A 166 -17.15 -12.59 -10.63
CA LEU A 166 -18.10 -13.58 -11.14
C LEU A 166 -17.70 -14.07 -12.55
N ASP A 167 -17.24 -13.16 -13.41
CA ASP A 167 -16.78 -13.47 -14.76
C ASP A 167 -15.50 -14.32 -14.77
N SER A 168 -14.70 -14.28 -13.71
CA SER A 168 -13.51 -15.13 -13.58
C SER A 168 -13.84 -16.64 -13.49
N GLY A 169 -15.10 -16.99 -13.19
CA GLY A 169 -15.55 -18.37 -13.02
C GLY A 169 -14.93 -19.08 -11.82
N TYR A 170 -14.26 -18.36 -10.92
CA TYR A 170 -13.63 -18.94 -9.74
C TYR A 170 -14.67 -19.22 -8.65
N GLU A 171 -15.02 -20.48 -8.47
CA GLU A 171 -15.85 -20.93 -7.35
C GLU A 171 -15.03 -21.01 -6.07
N PHE A 172 -15.53 -20.39 -5.00
CA PHE A 172 -14.91 -20.41 -3.68
C PHE A 172 -15.95 -20.73 -2.61
N ASP A 173 -15.51 -21.44 -1.56
CA ASP A 173 -16.39 -21.87 -0.48
C ASP A 173 -16.46 -20.81 0.63
N LYS A 174 -15.35 -20.09 0.85
CA LYS A 174 -15.25 -19.05 1.88
C LYS A 174 -14.46 -17.85 1.35
N GLY A 175 -15.01 -16.66 1.54
CA GLY A 175 -14.37 -15.38 1.19
C GLY A 175 -14.00 -14.56 2.43
N SER A 176 -12.82 -13.96 2.44
CA SER A 176 -12.37 -13.02 3.49
C SER A 176 -11.95 -11.69 2.87
N ILE A 177 -12.35 -10.57 3.46
CA ILE A 177 -11.95 -9.23 3.01
C ILE A 177 -10.96 -8.65 4.01
N ILE A 178 -9.75 -8.31 3.55
CA ILE A 178 -8.71 -7.70 4.37
C ILE A 178 -8.59 -6.22 4.00
N PHE A 179 -8.91 -5.36 4.96
CA PHE A 179 -8.89 -3.91 4.81
C PHE A 179 -8.38 -3.23 6.08
N ASN A 180 -7.99 -1.95 5.96
CA ASN A 180 -7.61 -1.14 7.11
C ASN A 180 -8.82 -0.39 7.68
N ARG A 181 -9.05 -0.54 8.99
CA ARG A 181 -10.14 0.14 9.72
C ARG A 181 -9.66 1.51 10.23
N PHE A 182 -10.51 2.53 10.04
CA PHE A 182 -10.30 3.93 10.47
C PHE A 182 -11.42 4.41 11.41
#